data_AF-A0A4Z0EMM0-F1
#
_entry.id   AF-A0A4Z0EMM0-F1
#
_cell.length_a   1.000
_cell.length_b   1.000
_cell.length_c   1.000
_cell.angle_alpha   90.00
_cell.angle_beta   90.00
_cell.angle_gamma   90.00
#
_symmetry.space_group_name_H-M   'P 1'
#
loop_
_entity.id
_entity.type
_entity.pdbx_description
1 polymer ?
#
loop_
_entity_poly.entity_id
_entity_poly.type
_entity_poly.pdbx_seq_one_letter_code
_entity_poly.pdbx_strand_id
1 'polypeptide(L)' 'MAQHTARRIKVAPHFAARRYDTRITSKLLLQGAWLEAAGFTPGAVAAIEVQAGRLIITAAPVQ' A
#
# COMPACT_ATOMS: atom_id res chain seq x y z
N MET A 1 6.57 -16.35 18.31
CA MET A 1 5.41 -16.15 17.42
C MET A 1 5.23 -14.65 17.23
N ALA A 2 5.40 -14.13 16.03
CA ALA A 2 5.22 -12.70 15.78
C ALA A 2 3.76 -12.33 16.03
N GLN A 3 3.49 -11.34 16.90
CA GLN A 3 2.15 -10.83 17.09
C GLN A 3 1.72 -10.12 15.80
N HIS A 4 0.78 -10.70 15.06
CA HIS A 4 0.14 -10.05 13.93
C HIS A 4 -0.88 -9.03 14.45
N THR A 5 -0.41 -7.89 14.91
CA THR A 5 -1.31 -6.78 15.26
C THR A 5 -1.93 -6.28 13.95
N ALA A 6 -3.19 -6.63 13.70
CA ALA A 6 -3.90 -6.20 12.51
C ALA A 6 -3.98 -4.67 12.48
N ARG A 7 -3.22 -4.04 11.57
CA ARG A 7 -3.24 -2.59 11.37
C ARG A 7 -4.38 -2.25 10.42
N ARG A 8 -5.19 -1.26 10.79
CA ARG A 8 -6.23 -0.71 9.92
C ARG A 8 -5.72 0.59 9.31
N ILE A 9 -5.83 0.70 7.99
CA ILE A 9 -5.52 1.93 7.26
C ILE A 9 -6.79 2.45 6.60
N LYS A 10 -6.91 3.76 6.51
CA LYS A 10 -8.03 4.39 5.80
C LYS A 10 -7.80 4.30 4.30
N VAL A 11 -8.82 3.89 3.56
CA VAL A 11 -8.88 4.07 2.11
C VAL A 11 -9.29 5.51 1.85
N ALA A 12 -8.40 6.30 1.25
CA ALA A 12 -8.66 7.69 0.90
C ALA A 12 -9.17 7.80 -0.55
N PRO A 13 -9.96 8.82 -0.89
CA PRO A 13 -10.21 9.15 -2.29
C PRO A 13 -8.93 9.66 -2.95
N HIS A 14 -8.71 9.27 -4.20
CA HIS A 14 -7.75 9.87 -5.10
C HIS A 14 -8.52 10.54 -6.24
N PHE A 15 -8.35 11.86 -6.33
CA PHE A 15 -8.87 12.66 -7.42
C PHE A 15 -7.86 12.61 -8.57
N ALA A 16 -8.22 11.96 -9.66
CA ALA A 16 -7.44 11.93 -10.88
C ALA A 16 -8.07 12.94 -11.86
N ALA A 17 -7.32 14.01 -12.16
CA ALA A 17 -7.73 14.98 -13.17
C ALA A 17 -7.71 14.32 -14.55
N ARG A 18 -8.76 14.56 -15.32
CA ARG A 18 -8.86 14.22 -16.75
C ARG A 18 -9.10 15.50 -17.53
N ARG A 19 -8.94 15.43 -18.86
CA ARG A 19 -9.00 16.61 -19.74
C ARG A 19 -10.33 17.38 -19.64
N TYR A 20 -11.44 16.70 -19.30
CA TYR A 20 -12.78 17.29 -19.25
C TYR A 20 -13.55 16.99 -17.95
N ASP A 21 -13.01 16.16 -17.05
CA ASP A 21 -13.69 15.71 -15.82
C ASP A 21 -12.70 15.35 -14.71
N THR A 22 -13.22 15.04 -13.52
CA THR A 22 -12.43 14.49 -12.41
C THR A 22 -12.95 13.10 -12.06
N ARG A 23 -12.07 12.10 -12.13
CA ARG A 23 -12.39 10.74 -11.70
C ARG A 23 -11.95 10.54 -10.26
N ILE A 24 -12.85 10.05 -9.42
CA ILE A 24 -12.54 9.65 -8.05
C ILE A 24 -12.22 8.15 -8.04
N THR A 25 -11.03 7.79 -7.56
CA THR A 25 -10.59 6.40 -7.35
C THR A 25 -10.18 6.19 -5.90
N SER A 26 -9.87 4.94 -5.51
CA SER A 26 -9.38 4.61 -4.17
C SER A 26 -7.86 4.69 -4.09
N LYS A 27 -7.33 5.18 -2.97
CA LYS A 27 -5.91 5.20 -2.63
C LYS A 27 -5.69 4.66 -1.22
N LEU A 28 -4.71 3.78 -1.10
CA LEU A 28 -4.18 3.33 0.20
C LEU A 28 -2.94 4.16 0.53
N LEU A 29 -2.89 4.69 1.74
CA LEU A 29 -1.73 5.43 2.25
C LEU A 29 -1.05 4.59 3.32
N LEU A 30 0.10 4.02 2.99
CA LEU A 30 0.96 3.28 3.91
C LEU A 30 2.05 4.21 4.40
N GLN A 31 2.05 4.55 5.69
CA GLN A 31 3.02 5.46 6.30
C GLN A 31 3.37 5.03 7.72
N GLY A 32 4.61 5.33 8.13
CA GLY A 32 5.12 5.18 9.49
C GLY A 32 6.26 4.16 9.63
N ALA A 33 7.01 4.28 10.73
CA ALA A 33 8.20 3.46 11.03
C ALA A 33 7.95 1.94 11.08
N TRP A 34 6.69 1.52 11.20
CA TRP A 34 6.34 0.10 11.17
C TRP A 34 6.57 -0.56 9.81
N LEU A 35 6.63 0.22 8.73
CA LEU A 35 6.94 -0.29 7.39
C LEU A 35 8.40 -0.72 7.27
N GLU A 36 9.32 0.07 7.82
CA GLU A 36 10.75 -0.29 7.86
C GLU A 36 10.97 -1.56 8.68
N ALA A 37 10.30 -1.68 9.83
CA ALA A 37 10.30 -2.91 10.64
C ALA A 37 9.68 -4.12 9.91
N ALA A 38 8.81 -3.89 8.92
CA ALA A 38 8.24 -4.90 8.04
C ALA A 38 9.08 -5.14 6.77
N GLY A 39 10.26 -4.54 6.65
CA GLY A 39 11.19 -4.72 5.52
C GLY A 39 10.97 -3.78 4.35
N PHE A 40 10.04 -2.82 4.43
CA PHE A 40 9.80 -1.81 3.39
C PHE A 40 10.72 -0.61 3.63
N THR A 41 11.89 -0.63 3.01
CA THR A 41 12.83 0.49 3.07
C THR A 41 12.46 1.59 2.05
N PRO A 42 12.69 2.87 2.36
CA PRO A 42 12.50 3.95 1.39
C PRO A 42 13.33 3.71 0.12
N GLY A 43 12.68 3.76 -1.05
CA GLY A 43 13.31 3.50 -2.34
C GLY A 43 13.31 2.03 -2.78
N ALA A 44 12.93 1.08 -1.92
CA ALA A 44 12.73 -0.31 -2.33
C ALA A 44 11.43 -0.50 -3.12
N VAL A 45 11.40 -1.58 -3.91
CA VAL A 45 10.21 -2.01 -4.64
C VAL A 45 9.34 -2.87 -3.72
N ALA A 46 8.02 -2.78 -3.88
CA ALA A 46 7.09 -3.69 -3.24
C ALA A 46 6.36 -4.50 -4.31
N ALA A 47 6.30 -5.82 -4.12
CA ALA A 47 5.43 -6.69 -4.90
C ALA A 47 3.99 -6.58 -4.37
N ILE A 48 3.04 -6.50 -5.28
CA ILE A 48 1.61 -6.38 -4.94
C ILE A 48 0.86 -7.49 -5.66
N GLU A 49 0.13 -8.29 -4.89
CA GLU A 49 -0.71 -9.35 -5.39
C GLU A 49 -2.13 -9.21 -4.87
N VAL A 50 -3.11 -9.61 -5.68
CA VAL A 50 -4.52 -9.68 -5.29
C VAL A 50 -4.94 -11.14 -5.28
N GLN A 51 -5.25 -11.66 -4.10
CA GLN A 51 -5.66 -13.06 -3.92
C GLN A 51 -6.94 -13.13 -3.08
N ALA A 52 -8.00 -13.74 -3.63
CA ALA A 52 -9.28 -13.96 -2.93
C ALA A 52 -9.84 -12.70 -2.22
N GLY A 53 -9.78 -11.54 -2.91
CA GLY A 53 -10.25 -10.26 -2.36
C GLY A 53 -9.31 -9.61 -1.32
N ARG A 54 -8.11 -10.16 -1.12
CA ARG A 54 -7.07 -9.61 -0.24
C ARG A 54 -5.97 -8.98 -1.07
N LEU A 55 -5.49 -7.83 -0.61
CA LEU A 55 -4.27 -7.20 -1.13
C LEU A 55 -3.09 -7.69 -0.29
N ILE A 56 -2.15 -8.38 -0.93
CA ILE A 56 -0.91 -8.85 -0.31
C ILE A 56 0.21 -7.95 -0.83
N ILE A 57 0.91 -7.29 0.09
CA ILE A 57 2.00 -6.38 -0.23
C ILE A 57 3.25 -6.97 0.43
N THR A 58 4.26 -7.27 -0.37
CA THR A 58 5.50 -7.91 0.06
C THR A 58 6.67 -7.02 -0.30
N ALA A 59 7.58 -6.81 0.64
CA ALA A 59 8.83 -6.11 0.34
C ALA A 59 9.64 -6.93 -0.67
N ALA A 60 10.08 -6.29 -1.76
CA ALA A 60 10.91 -6.92 -2.78
C ALA A 60 12.26 -6.18 -2.82
N PRO A 61 13.40 -6.91 -2.86
CA PRO A 61 14.67 -6.26 -3.12
C PRO A 61 14.63 -5.59 -4.50
N VAL A 62 15.34 -4.47 -4.64
CA VAL A 62 15.65 -3.90 -5.95
C VAL A 62 16.54 -4.92 -6.65
N GLN A 63 16.07 -5.51 -7.76
CA GLN A 63 16.89 -6.34 -8.64
C GLN A 63 17.90 -5.49 -9.42
#